data_AF-Q08S36-F1
#
_entry.id   AF-Q08S36-F1
#
_cell.length_a   1.000
_cell.length_b   1.000
_cell.length_c   1.000
_cell.angle_alpha   90.00
_cell.angle_beta   90.00
_cell.angle_gamma   90.00
#
_symmetry.space_group_name_H-M   'P 1'
#
loop_
_entity.id
_entity.type
_entity.pdbx_description
1 polymer ?
#
loop_
_entity_poly.entity_id
_entity_poly.type
_entity_poly.pdbx_seq_one_letter_code
_entity_poly.pdbx_strand_id
1 'polypeptide(L)'
;MPPAPPRHFPPWATHEQEARAWWGALFATGLTFLSECAYFFIDEQTFPGAQLLPALRVLHVLEALGLLGLLMARRRKPSRALGVGVFVAVVLPYLGLFAVAEAAMASSGLVWMPLTGHRLLMVGIGLVAPTGVALGSALVGTFALEAALLWYGLGLHTRLPMPWEPWITLVWGGVACGLLVFRARTLLTEQRLFQVRAEAESLERLARLLLVLRDATNTPLQSLELGLSLLQQRVPEEAALLATLERAIAKLRTLTQRMAVADPLLDWETQSESFDVDTVLRSLEESLARELARRRQ
;
A
#
# COMPACT_ATOMS: atom_id res chain seq x y z
N MET A 1 19.99 24.93 -2.92
CA MET A 1 19.58 23.54 -2.60
C MET A 1 19.24 22.84 -3.91
N PRO A 2 19.97 21.79 -4.30
CA PRO A 2 19.59 20.99 -5.47
C PRO A 2 18.27 20.25 -5.20
N PRO A 3 17.42 20.06 -6.22
CA PRO A 3 16.19 19.28 -6.07
C PRO A 3 16.55 17.83 -5.72
N ALA A 4 15.86 17.29 -4.70
CA ALA A 4 16.03 15.89 -4.32
C ALA A 4 15.74 14.98 -5.54
N PRO A 5 16.57 13.97 -5.81
CA PRO A 5 16.35 13.05 -6.92
C PRO A 5 14.98 12.37 -6.80
N PRO A 6 14.30 12.07 -7.92
CA PRO A 6 13.00 11.43 -7.91
C PRO A 6 13.11 10.08 -7.19
N ARG A 7 12.27 9.87 -6.17
CA ARG A 7 12.20 8.60 -5.46
C ARG A 7 11.67 7.55 -6.44
N HIS A 8 12.56 6.68 -6.92
CA HIS A 8 12.17 5.49 -7.65
C HIS A 8 11.42 4.56 -6.68
N PHE A 9 10.10 4.51 -6.82
CA PHE A 9 9.30 3.53 -6.13
C PHE A 9 9.52 2.16 -6.77
N PRO A 10 9.66 1.09 -5.97
CA PRO A 10 9.78 -0.23 -6.54
C PRO A 10 8.48 -0.65 -7.24
N PRO A 11 8.55 -1.46 -8.32
CA PRO A 11 7.41 -1.80 -9.18
C PRO A 11 6.26 -2.56 -8.47
N TRP A 12 6.52 -3.14 -7.30
CA TRP A 12 5.47 -3.77 -6.49
C TRP A 12 4.59 -2.72 -5.77
N ALA A 13 5.13 -1.53 -5.45
CA ALA A 13 4.39 -0.47 -4.78
C ALA A 13 3.34 0.19 -5.70
N THR A 14 3.57 0.21 -7.01
CA THR A 14 2.59 0.68 -7.99
C THR A 14 1.41 -0.29 -8.12
N HIS A 15 1.67 -1.60 -8.12
CA HIS A 15 0.62 -2.61 -8.16
C HIS A 15 -0.25 -2.61 -6.90
N GLU A 16 0.34 -2.38 -5.72
CA GLU A 16 -0.44 -2.30 -4.49
C GLU A 16 -1.34 -1.04 -4.45
N GLN A 17 -0.85 0.10 -4.93
CA GLN A 17 -1.65 1.32 -5.06
C GLN A 17 -2.80 1.15 -6.08
N GLU A 18 -2.54 0.51 -7.20
CA GLU A 18 -3.56 0.17 -8.22
C GLU A 18 -4.62 -0.77 -7.66
N ALA A 19 -4.20 -1.84 -6.98
CA ALA A 19 -5.11 -2.80 -6.36
C ALA A 19 -5.96 -2.16 -5.26
N ARG A 20 -5.38 -1.32 -4.39
CA ARG A 20 -6.14 -0.59 -3.37
C ARG A 20 -7.11 0.41 -3.99
N ALA A 21 -6.70 1.11 -5.05
CA ALA A 21 -7.57 2.04 -5.74
C ALA A 21 -8.78 1.33 -6.35
N TRP A 22 -8.53 0.16 -6.92
CA TRP A 22 -9.53 -0.75 -7.46
C TRP A 22 -10.51 -1.26 -6.41
N TRP A 23 -10.00 -1.81 -5.30
CA TRP A 23 -10.85 -2.34 -4.22
C TRP A 23 -11.64 -1.25 -3.52
N GLY A 24 -11.06 -0.07 -3.31
CA GLY A 24 -11.77 1.08 -2.76
C GLY A 24 -12.94 1.52 -3.65
N ALA A 25 -12.71 1.58 -4.97
CA ALA A 25 -13.76 1.86 -5.94
C ALA A 25 -14.85 0.77 -5.94
N LEU A 26 -14.45 -0.51 -5.99
CA LEU A 26 -15.38 -1.64 -5.95
C LEU A 26 -16.28 -1.61 -4.70
N PHE A 27 -15.67 -1.42 -3.53
CA PHE A 27 -16.39 -1.36 -2.27
C PHE A 27 -17.33 -0.17 -2.22
N ALA A 28 -16.87 1.02 -2.62
CA ALA A 28 -17.71 2.22 -2.65
C ALA A 28 -18.90 2.05 -3.61
N THR A 29 -18.68 1.52 -4.81
CA THR A 29 -19.75 1.26 -5.78
C THR A 29 -20.74 0.20 -5.29
N GLY A 30 -20.25 -0.89 -4.70
CA GLY A 30 -21.11 -1.93 -4.10
C GLY A 30 -21.93 -1.41 -2.93
N LEU A 31 -21.32 -0.62 -2.04
CA LEU A 31 -22.00 0.01 -0.92
C LEU A 31 -23.06 1.02 -1.40
N THR A 32 -22.73 1.82 -2.42
CA THR A 32 -23.66 2.76 -3.05
C THR A 32 -24.88 2.01 -3.58
N PHE A 33 -24.68 0.96 -4.37
CA PHE A 33 -25.77 0.11 -4.89
C PHE A 33 -26.69 -0.39 -3.78
N LEU A 34 -26.12 -0.96 -2.70
CA LEU A 34 -26.90 -1.48 -1.58
C LEU A 34 -27.66 -0.36 -0.85
N SER A 35 -27.00 0.76 -0.61
CA SER A 35 -27.59 1.90 0.09
C SER A 35 -28.75 2.51 -0.71
N GLU A 36 -28.58 2.73 -2.01
CA GLU A 36 -29.62 3.32 -2.85
C GLU A 36 -30.80 2.38 -3.03
N CYS A 37 -30.57 1.06 -3.14
CA CYS A 37 -31.65 0.08 -3.12
C CYS A 37 -32.44 0.18 -1.81
N ALA A 38 -31.78 0.25 -0.66
CA ALA A 38 -32.45 0.38 0.63
C ALA A 38 -33.24 1.69 0.75
N TYR A 39 -32.62 2.81 0.36
CA TYR A 39 -33.28 4.11 0.43
C TYR A 39 -34.41 4.29 -0.59
N PHE A 40 -34.37 3.60 -1.73
CA PHE A 40 -35.50 3.57 -2.66
C PHE A 40 -36.77 3.05 -1.96
N PHE A 41 -36.67 1.93 -1.23
CA PHE A 41 -37.79 1.39 -0.48
C PHE A 41 -38.23 2.32 0.67
N ILE A 42 -37.29 2.97 1.36
CA ILE A 42 -37.61 3.92 2.44
C ILE A 42 -38.36 5.14 1.88
N ASP A 43 -37.89 5.70 0.76
CA ASP A 43 -38.48 6.89 0.16
C ASP A 43 -39.88 6.61 -0.39
N GLU A 44 -40.10 5.44 -1.00
CA GLU A 44 -41.44 5.03 -1.48
C GLU A 44 -42.46 4.92 -0.34
N GLN A 45 -42.03 4.46 0.83
CA GLN A 45 -42.88 4.39 2.03
C GLN A 45 -43.07 5.76 2.70
N THR A 46 -42.04 6.60 2.71
CA THR A 46 -42.06 7.89 3.43
C THR A 46 -42.75 8.99 2.62
N PHE A 47 -42.61 8.96 1.29
CA PHE A 47 -43.08 9.98 0.38
C PHE A 47 -43.92 9.39 -0.77
N PRO A 48 -45.08 8.79 -0.46
CA PRO A 48 -45.92 8.19 -1.48
C PRO A 48 -46.33 9.24 -2.53
N GLY A 49 -46.02 8.96 -3.80
CA GLY A 49 -46.33 9.83 -4.94
C GLY A 49 -45.26 10.86 -5.33
N ALA A 50 -44.21 11.06 -4.52
CA ALA A 50 -43.09 11.92 -4.88
C ALA A 50 -42.09 11.18 -5.78
N GLN A 51 -42.28 11.24 -7.10
CA GLN A 51 -41.50 10.41 -8.04
C GLN A 51 -40.04 10.88 -8.26
N LEU A 52 -39.71 12.13 -7.92
CA LEU A 52 -38.39 12.69 -8.22
C LEU A 52 -37.26 11.97 -7.48
N LEU A 53 -37.41 11.76 -6.16
CA LEU A 53 -36.38 11.09 -5.34
C LEU A 53 -36.14 9.64 -5.78
N PRO A 54 -37.17 8.77 -5.88
CA PRO A 54 -37.01 7.43 -6.40
C PRO A 54 -36.38 7.40 -7.81
N ALA A 55 -36.75 8.32 -8.70
CA ALA A 55 -36.18 8.38 -10.05
C ALA A 55 -34.68 8.69 -10.02
N LEU A 56 -34.24 9.65 -9.19
CA LEU A 56 -32.82 9.98 -9.03
C LEU A 56 -32.04 8.80 -8.43
N ARG A 57 -32.62 8.07 -7.47
CA ARG A 57 -31.98 6.87 -6.90
C ARG A 57 -31.84 5.75 -7.92
N VAL A 58 -32.89 5.48 -8.72
CA VAL A 58 -32.82 4.48 -9.80
C VAL A 58 -31.73 4.86 -10.80
N LEU A 59 -31.63 6.13 -11.19
CA LEU A 59 -30.56 6.60 -12.07
C LEU A 59 -29.17 6.34 -11.45
N HIS A 60 -29.00 6.63 -10.16
CA HIS A 60 -27.75 6.41 -9.45
C HIS A 60 -27.41 4.92 -9.29
N VAL A 61 -28.42 4.06 -9.08
CA VAL A 61 -28.26 2.59 -9.08
C VAL A 61 -27.79 2.09 -10.43
N LEU A 62 -28.38 2.58 -11.53
CA LEU A 62 -27.98 2.21 -12.89
C LEU A 62 -26.56 2.66 -13.20
N GLU A 63 -26.18 3.88 -12.77
CA GLU A 63 -24.81 4.37 -12.84
C GLU A 63 -23.84 3.47 -12.07
N ALA A 64 -24.15 3.16 -10.80
CA ALA A 64 -23.33 2.29 -9.96
C ALA A 64 -23.15 0.89 -10.59
N LEU A 65 -24.22 0.30 -11.15
CA LEU A 65 -24.14 -0.98 -11.87
C LEU A 65 -23.26 -0.88 -13.13
N GLY A 66 -23.39 0.21 -13.90
CA GLY A 66 -22.55 0.46 -15.07
C GLY A 66 -21.06 0.58 -14.70
N LEU A 67 -20.76 1.33 -13.65
CA LEU A 67 -19.40 1.51 -13.13
C LEU A 67 -18.84 0.19 -12.56
N LEU A 68 -19.66 -0.60 -11.87
CA LEU A 68 -19.28 -1.93 -11.39
C LEU A 68 -18.98 -2.88 -12.55
N GLY A 69 -19.81 -2.86 -13.60
CA GLY A 69 -19.57 -3.59 -14.84
C GLY A 69 -18.26 -3.18 -15.52
N LEU A 70 -17.97 -1.88 -15.57
CA LEU A 70 -16.71 -1.34 -16.10
C LEU A 70 -15.50 -1.84 -15.31
N LEU A 71 -15.56 -1.82 -13.97
CA LEU A 71 -14.54 -2.42 -13.12
C LEU A 71 -14.42 -3.91 -13.45
N MET A 72 -15.49 -4.70 -13.40
CA MET A 72 -15.41 -6.14 -13.70
C MET A 72 -14.82 -6.46 -15.09
N ALA A 73 -15.14 -5.66 -16.11
CA ALA A 73 -14.57 -5.80 -17.44
C ALA A 73 -13.06 -5.52 -17.49
N ARG A 74 -12.57 -4.55 -16.70
CA ARG A 74 -11.16 -4.13 -16.66
C ARG A 74 -10.34 -4.81 -15.56
N ARG A 75 -10.88 -5.81 -14.85
CA ARG A 75 -10.23 -6.49 -13.71
C ARG A 75 -8.84 -7.07 -13.97
N ARG A 76 -8.51 -7.38 -15.24
CA ARG A 76 -7.20 -7.91 -15.64
C ARG A 76 -6.11 -6.84 -15.79
N LYS A 77 -6.50 -5.55 -15.84
CA LYS A 77 -5.61 -4.40 -15.98
C LYS A 77 -6.07 -3.29 -15.03
N PRO A 78 -5.93 -3.48 -13.71
CA PRO A 78 -6.31 -2.46 -12.74
C PRO A 78 -5.48 -1.20 -12.98
N SER A 79 -6.13 -0.04 -12.98
CA SER A 79 -5.47 1.25 -13.11
C SER A 79 -5.93 2.15 -11.99
N ARG A 80 -4.98 2.83 -11.35
CA ARG A 80 -5.27 3.80 -10.28
C ARG A 80 -6.18 4.92 -10.76
N ALA A 81 -5.96 5.43 -11.98
CA ALA A 81 -6.77 6.51 -12.54
C ALA A 81 -8.23 6.08 -12.73
N LEU A 82 -8.44 4.84 -13.19
CA LEU A 82 -9.78 4.27 -13.33
C LEU A 82 -10.47 4.10 -11.97
N GLY A 83 -9.79 3.54 -10.97
CA GLY A 83 -10.37 3.38 -9.63
C GLY A 83 -10.74 4.72 -8.97
N VAL A 84 -9.86 5.71 -9.06
CA VAL A 84 -10.13 7.07 -8.57
C VAL A 84 -11.29 7.71 -9.33
N GLY A 85 -11.32 7.58 -10.66
CA GLY A 85 -12.39 8.12 -11.50
C GLY A 85 -13.75 7.52 -11.17
N VAL A 86 -13.83 6.19 -11.03
CA VAL A 86 -15.05 5.47 -10.64
C VAL A 86 -15.52 5.88 -9.24
N PHE A 87 -14.60 6.01 -8.29
CA PHE A 87 -14.94 6.46 -6.95
C PHE A 87 -15.51 7.88 -6.94
N VAL A 88 -14.92 8.82 -7.68
CA VAL A 88 -15.45 10.18 -7.78
C VAL A 88 -16.80 10.18 -8.48
N ALA A 89 -16.94 9.42 -9.57
CA ALA A 89 -18.18 9.32 -10.33
C ALA A 89 -19.35 8.79 -9.48
N VAL A 90 -19.12 7.78 -8.63
CA VAL A 90 -20.17 7.26 -7.75
C VAL A 90 -20.47 8.16 -6.55
N VAL A 91 -19.52 9.01 -6.15
CA VAL A 91 -19.72 9.89 -4.99
C VAL A 91 -20.42 11.19 -5.36
N LEU A 92 -20.11 11.78 -6.52
CA LEU A 92 -20.64 13.10 -6.92
C LEU A 92 -22.18 13.20 -6.99
N PRO A 93 -22.94 12.19 -7.47
CA PRO A 93 -24.39 12.23 -7.52
C PRO A 93 -25.05 12.42 -6.14
N TYR A 94 -24.37 12.05 -5.06
CA TYR A 94 -24.87 12.28 -3.70
C TYR A 94 -25.09 13.76 -3.37
N LEU A 95 -24.38 14.70 -4.00
CA LEU A 95 -24.62 16.14 -3.81
C LEU A 95 -26.08 16.48 -4.19
N GLY A 96 -26.48 16.13 -5.41
CA GLY A 96 -27.84 16.33 -5.89
C GLY A 96 -28.88 15.53 -5.10
N LEU A 97 -28.60 14.25 -4.83
CA LEU A 97 -29.50 13.39 -4.07
C LEU A 97 -29.75 13.91 -2.66
N PHE A 98 -28.70 14.31 -1.93
CA PHE A 98 -28.86 14.82 -0.58
C PHE A 98 -29.55 16.18 -0.55
N ALA A 99 -29.28 17.05 -1.51
CA ALA A 99 -29.98 18.33 -1.62
C ALA A 99 -31.50 18.14 -1.82
N VAL A 100 -31.89 17.24 -2.73
CA VAL A 100 -33.31 16.94 -2.98
C VAL A 100 -33.94 16.23 -1.77
N ALA A 101 -33.22 15.30 -1.14
CA ALA A 101 -33.72 14.55 0.02
C ALA A 101 -33.97 15.47 1.22
N GLU A 102 -33.03 16.35 1.57
CA GLU A 102 -33.19 17.30 2.67
C GLU A 102 -34.30 18.31 2.37
N ALA A 103 -34.44 18.77 1.12
CA ALA A 103 -35.53 19.65 0.72
C ALA A 103 -36.91 18.97 0.87
N ALA A 104 -37.02 17.70 0.45
CA ALA A 104 -38.24 16.92 0.59
C ALA A 104 -38.60 16.71 2.06
N MET A 105 -37.64 16.30 2.89
CA MET A 105 -37.83 16.14 4.35
C MET A 105 -38.22 17.46 5.02
N ALA A 106 -37.59 18.58 4.64
CA ALA A 106 -37.90 19.90 5.17
C ALA A 106 -39.33 20.38 4.84
N SER A 107 -39.92 19.87 3.76
CA SER A 107 -41.27 20.18 3.33
C SER A 107 -42.35 19.25 3.92
N SER A 108 -41.98 18.08 4.43
CA SER A 108 -42.93 17.04 4.84
C SER A 108 -43.49 17.21 6.25
N GLY A 109 -42.82 18.00 7.08
CA GLY A 109 -43.18 18.20 8.49
C GLY A 109 -42.92 16.98 9.37
N LEU A 110 -42.32 15.91 8.84
CA LEU A 110 -41.89 14.75 9.61
C LEU A 110 -40.72 15.13 10.51
N VAL A 111 -40.50 14.35 11.58
CA VAL A 111 -39.30 14.49 12.42
C VAL A 111 -38.20 13.63 11.82
N TRP A 112 -37.04 14.21 11.55
CA TRP A 112 -35.86 13.49 11.09
C TRP A 112 -34.57 14.07 11.64
N MET A 113 -33.50 13.32 11.47
CA MET A 113 -32.15 13.77 11.81
C MET A 113 -31.47 14.33 10.55
N PRO A 114 -31.33 15.67 10.44
CA PRO A 114 -30.82 16.31 9.22
C PRO A 114 -29.34 16.03 9.00
N LEU A 115 -28.92 16.02 7.73
CA LEU A 115 -27.52 15.91 7.29
C LEU A 115 -26.85 14.58 7.68
N THR A 116 -27.62 13.56 8.06
CA THR A 116 -27.09 12.24 8.42
C THR A 116 -26.38 11.60 7.23
N GLY A 117 -26.93 11.75 6.03
CA GLY A 117 -26.30 11.30 4.78
C GLY A 117 -24.91 11.90 4.56
N HIS A 118 -24.77 13.22 4.73
CA HIS A 118 -23.48 13.92 4.62
C HIS A 118 -22.44 13.38 5.60
N ARG A 119 -22.81 13.16 6.87
CA ARG A 119 -21.88 12.65 7.89
C ARG A 119 -21.37 11.26 7.53
N LEU A 120 -22.27 10.35 7.16
CA LEU A 120 -21.92 8.99 6.78
C LEU A 120 -21.04 8.96 5.54
N LEU A 121 -21.38 9.76 4.52
CA LEU A 121 -20.61 9.83 3.29
C LEU A 121 -19.21 10.42 3.51
N MET A 122 -19.09 11.51 4.28
CA MET A 122 -17.78 12.10 4.60
C MET A 122 -16.87 11.08 5.31
N VAL A 123 -17.39 10.35 6.30
CA VAL A 123 -16.64 9.29 6.98
C VAL A 123 -16.30 8.15 6.01
N GLY A 124 -17.24 7.75 5.15
CA GLY A 124 -17.01 6.76 4.10
C GLY A 124 -15.87 7.14 3.16
N ILE A 125 -15.83 8.41 2.73
CA ILE A 125 -14.70 8.97 1.96
C ILE A 125 -13.41 8.86 2.79
N GLY A 126 -13.44 9.25 4.06
CA GLY A 126 -12.27 9.16 4.94
C GLY A 126 -11.68 7.75 5.07
N LEU A 127 -12.56 6.75 5.12
CA LEU A 127 -12.18 5.35 5.32
C LEU A 127 -11.73 4.68 4.02
N VAL A 128 -12.52 4.80 2.95
CA VAL A 128 -12.41 3.97 1.75
C VAL A 128 -11.70 4.67 0.60
N ALA A 129 -11.66 6.02 0.58
CA ALA A 129 -11.29 6.74 -0.64
C ALA A 129 -9.96 6.27 -1.23
N PRO A 130 -9.93 5.84 -2.51
CA PRO A 130 -8.71 5.45 -3.20
C PRO A 130 -7.84 6.65 -3.59
N THR A 131 -8.20 7.84 -3.12
CA THR A 131 -7.68 9.12 -3.55
C THR A 131 -6.49 9.58 -2.71
N GLY A 132 -5.71 10.52 -3.23
CA GLY A 132 -4.71 11.22 -2.42
C GLY A 132 -5.39 12.13 -1.39
N VAL A 133 -4.65 12.50 -0.34
CA VAL A 133 -5.16 13.38 0.74
C VAL A 133 -5.79 14.66 0.20
N ALA A 134 -5.20 15.27 -0.84
CA ALA A 134 -5.75 16.49 -1.45
C ALA A 134 -7.15 16.28 -2.04
N LEU A 135 -7.33 15.27 -2.89
CA LEU A 135 -8.63 15.00 -3.54
C LEU A 135 -9.67 14.50 -2.53
N GLY A 136 -9.28 13.64 -1.58
CA GLY A 136 -10.17 13.21 -0.50
C GLY A 136 -10.63 14.38 0.37
N SER A 137 -9.71 15.27 0.77
CA SER A 137 -10.04 16.46 1.56
C SER A 137 -10.91 17.45 0.77
N ALA A 138 -10.68 17.58 -0.54
CA ALA A 138 -11.52 18.40 -1.42
C ALA A 138 -12.96 17.85 -1.47
N LEU A 139 -13.14 16.54 -1.66
CA LEU A 139 -14.46 15.91 -1.64
C LEU A 139 -15.17 16.11 -0.30
N VAL A 140 -14.49 15.82 0.82
CA VAL A 140 -15.04 16.05 2.16
C VAL A 140 -15.41 17.52 2.36
N GLY A 141 -14.56 18.45 1.91
CA GLY A 141 -14.82 19.89 1.96
C GLY A 141 -16.06 20.29 1.16
N THR A 142 -16.26 19.72 -0.03
CA THR A 142 -17.46 19.97 -0.86
C THR A 142 -18.74 19.53 -0.15
N PHE A 143 -18.78 18.31 0.42
CA PHE A 143 -19.95 17.83 1.17
C PHE A 143 -20.17 18.58 2.48
N ALA A 144 -19.10 18.98 3.17
CA ALA A 144 -19.19 19.80 4.36
C ALA A 144 -19.77 21.20 4.05
N LEU A 145 -19.34 21.80 2.94
CA LEU A 145 -19.86 23.07 2.46
C LEU A 145 -21.34 22.94 2.05
N GLU A 146 -21.69 21.91 1.29
CA GLU A 146 -23.09 21.65 0.91
C GLU A 146 -23.98 21.48 2.13
N ALA A 147 -23.55 20.72 3.14
CA ALA A 147 -24.30 20.55 4.38
C ALA A 147 -24.58 21.89 5.08
N ALA A 148 -23.59 22.78 5.13
CA ALA A 148 -23.77 24.13 5.68
C ALA A 148 -24.72 24.98 4.81
N LEU A 149 -24.59 24.91 3.48
CA LEU A 149 -25.46 25.62 2.54
C LEU A 149 -26.92 25.16 2.67
N LEU A 150 -27.18 23.86 2.79
CA LEU A 150 -28.52 23.32 2.99
C LEU A 150 -29.10 23.73 4.35
N TRP A 151 -28.29 23.70 5.41
CA TRP A 151 -28.73 24.10 6.76
C TRP A 151 -29.27 25.53 6.82
N TYR A 152 -28.55 26.48 6.22
CA TYR A 152 -28.97 27.88 6.18
C TYR A 152 -29.97 28.14 5.05
N GLY A 153 -29.76 27.57 3.87
CA GLY A 153 -30.58 27.78 2.68
C GLY A 153 -32.01 27.25 2.79
N LEU A 154 -32.20 26.10 3.44
CA LEU A 154 -33.53 25.56 3.73
C LEU A 154 -34.15 26.14 5.02
N GLY A 155 -33.45 27.02 5.72
CA GLY A 155 -33.91 27.65 6.96
C GLY A 155 -34.01 26.68 8.15
N LEU A 156 -33.32 25.54 8.11
CA LEU A 156 -33.41 24.49 9.13
C LEU A 156 -33.02 24.99 10.52
N HIS A 157 -32.07 25.92 10.58
CA HIS A 157 -31.64 26.60 11.82
C HIS A 157 -32.79 27.29 12.58
N THR A 158 -33.86 27.68 11.91
CA THR A 158 -35.04 28.31 12.54
C THR A 158 -36.15 27.31 12.85
N ARG A 159 -36.21 26.20 12.11
CA ARG A 159 -37.32 25.24 12.16
C ARG A 159 -37.05 24.08 13.11
N LEU A 160 -35.78 23.75 13.34
CA LEU A 160 -35.37 22.62 14.16
C LEU A 160 -34.67 23.09 15.44
N PRO A 161 -34.99 22.52 16.62
CA PRO A 161 -34.36 22.87 17.89
C PRO A 161 -32.98 22.20 18.05
N MET A 162 -32.09 22.38 17.05
CA MET A 162 -30.74 21.82 17.04
C MET A 162 -29.70 22.94 16.90
N PRO A 163 -29.30 23.60 18.00
CA PRO A 163 -28.45 24.79 17.96
C PRO A 163 -27.00 24.50 17.50
N TRP A 164 -26.58 23.23 17.54
CA TRP A 164 -25.21 22.82 17.24
C TRP A 164 -24.99 22.44 15.77
N GLU A 165 -26.04 22.33 14.97
CA GLU A 165 -25.89 22.18 13.51
C GLU A 165 -25.67 23.56 12.87
N PRO A 166 -24.81 23.67 11.83
CA PRO A 166 -24.15 22.58 11.10
C PRO A 166 -22.77 22.21 11.69
N TRP A 167 -22.38 22.78 12.83
CA TRP A 167 -21.03 22.64 13.41
C TRP A 167 -20.68 21.19 13.75
N ILE A 168 -21.63 20.42 14.26
CA ILE A 168 -21.43 18.97 14.49
C ILE A 168 -21.12 18.26 13.17
N THR A 169 -21.87 18.54 12.11
CA THR A 169 -21.59 17.97 10.77
C THR A 169 -20.20 18.36 10.27
N LEU A 170 -19.73 19.58 10.53
CA LEU A 170 -18.36 20.00 10.21
C LEU A 170 -17.31 19.27 11.05
N VAL A 171 -17.58 18.95 12.31
CA VAL A 171 -16.71 18.11 13.14
C VAL A 171 -16.56 16.72 12.52
N TRP A 172 -17.63 16.13 11.99
CA TRP A 172 -17.55 14.87 11.23
C TRP A 172 -16.69 14.99 9.97
N GLY A 173 -16.76 16.11 9.26
CA GLY A 173 -15.83 16.42 8.16
C GLY A 173 -14.37 16.50 8.64
N GLY A 174 -14.12 17.11 9.80
CA GLY A 174 -12.81 17.14 10.45
C GLY A 174 -12.29 15.73 10.80
N VAL A 175 -13.15 14.87 11.36
CA VAL A 175 -12.83 13.47 11.66
C VAL A 175 -12.49 12.71 10.37
N ALA A 176 -13.27 12.89 9.31
CA ALA A 176 -13.00 12.29 8.00
C ALA A 176 -11.64 12.71 7.43
N CYS A 177 -11.30 13.99 7.49
CA CYS A 177 -9.98 14.50 7.12
C CYS A 177 -8.86 13.91 8.00
N GLY A 178 -9.09 13.79 9.30
CA GLY A 178 -8.19 13.13 10.24
C GLY A 178 -7.91 11.67 9.86
N LEU A 179 -8.95 10.92 9.49
CA LEU A 179 -8.84 9.55 9.00
C LEU A 179 -8.03 9.46 7.70
N LEU A 180 -8.25 10.38 6.75
CA LEU A 180 -7.47 10.45 5.51
C LEU A 180 -5.97 10.67 5.79
N VAL A 181 -5.65 11.62 6.66
CA VAL A 181 -4.27 11.93 7.03
C VAL A 181 -3.64 10.77 7.78
N PHE A 182 -4.36 10.18 8.73
CA PHE A 182 -3.90 9.01 9.49
C PHE A 182 -3.58 7.85 8.54
N ARG A 183 -4.52 7.51 7.65
CA ARG A 183 -4.30 6.47 6.64
C ARG A 183 -3.08 6.76 5.78
N ALA A 184 -2.97 7.98 5.24
CA ALA A 184 -1.82 8.35 4.42
C ALA A 184 -0.48 8.23 5.17
N ARG A 185 -0.44 8.59 6.45
CA ARG A 185 0.74 8.42 7.31
C ARG A 185 1.06 6.95 7.55
N THR A 186 0.06 6.13 7.89
CA THR A 186 0.23 4.70 8.11
C THR A 186 0.85 4.03 6.89
N LEU A 187 0.40 4.38 5.69
CA LEU A 187 0.96 3.82 4.45
C LEU A 187 2.42 4.20 4.23
N LEU A 188 2.79 5.46 4.52
CA LEU A 188 4.18 5.89 4.41
C LEU A 188 5.07 5.17 5.43
N THR A 189 4.56 4.92 6.64
CA THR A 189 5.28 4.20 7.68
C THR A 189 5.44 2.73 7.33
N GLU A 190 4.39 2.05 6.87
CA GLU A 190 4.43 0.66 6.39
C GLU A 190 5.46 0.50 5.27
N GLN A 191 5.45 1.40 4.28
CA GLN A 191 6.42 1.36 3.18
C GLN A 191 7.86 1.48 3.66
N ARG A 192 8.14 2.36 4.63
CA ARG A 192 9.47 2.49 5.23
C ARG A 192 9.87 1.24 5.99
N LEU A 193 8.95 0.64 6.74
CA LEU A 193 9.21 -0.62 7.46
C LEU A 193 9.51 -1.76 6.49
N PHE A 194 8.79 -1.85 5.37
CA PHE A 194 9.09 -2.85 4.33
C PHE A 194 10.45 -2.64 3.68
N GLN A 195 10.84 -1.38 3.41
CA GLN A 195 12.17 -1.08 2.86
C GLN A 195 13.29 -1.48 3.82
N VAL A 196 13.18 -1.09 5.10
CA VAL A 196 14.17 -1.42 6.12
C VAL A 196 14.27 -2.94 6.34
N ARG A 197 13.13 -3.64 6.34
CA ARG A 197 13.12 -5.12 6.44
C ARG A 197 13.77 -5.78 5.23
N ALA A 198 13.49 -5.31 4.02
CA ALA A 198 14.09 -5.87 2.81
C ALA A 198 15.61 -5.64 2.76
N GLU A 199 16.08 -4.48 3.23
CA GLU A 199 17.50 -4.18 3.36
C GLU A 199 18.17 -5.11 4.40
N ALA A 200 17.57 -5.25 5.58
CA ALA A 200 18.08 -6.14 6.63
C ALA A 200 18.16 -7.59 6.15
N GLU A 201 17.11 -8.11 5.51
CA GLU A 201 17.09 -9.47 4.96
C GLU A 201 18.15 -9.66 3.86
N SER A 202 18.40 -8.65 3.03
CA SER A 202 19.44 -8.71 2.00
C SER A 202 20.85 -8.76 2.60
N LEU A 203 21.10 -7.98 3.67
CA LEU A 203 22.37 -7.98 4.39
C LEU A 203 22.60 -9.30 5.12
N GLU A 204 21.56 -9.84 5.75
CA GLU A 204 21.60 -11.13 6.43
C GLU A 204 21.90 -12.28 5.44
N ARG A 205 21.28 -12.26 4.26
CA ARG A 205 21.60 -13.20 3.17
C ARG A 205 23.06 -13.06 2.74
N LEU A 206 23.56 -11.84 2.52
CA LEU A 206 24.97 -11.62 2.17
C LEU A 206 25.93 -12.11 3.26
N ALA A 207 25.60 -11.86 4.53
CA ALA A 207 26.39 -12.35 5.67
C ALA A 207 26.46 -13.88 5.69
N ARG A 208 25.33 -14.57 5.48
CA ARG A 208 25.29 -16.03 5.34
C ARG A 208 26.17 -16.51 4.19
N LEU A 209 26.12 -15.87 3.03
CA LEU A 209 26.96 -16.25 1.89
C LEU A 209 28.45 -16.06 2.17
N LEU A 210 28.83 -14.96 2.83
CA LEU A 210 30.22 -14.70 3.21
C LEU A 210 30.75 -15.73 4.19
N LEU A 211 29.92 -16.20 5.14
CA LEU A 211 30.30 -17.27 6.05
C LEU A 211 30.42 -18.62 5.36
N VAL A 212 29.46 -18.98 4.51
CA VAL A 212 29.53 -20.23 3.72
C VAL A 212 30.79 -20.23 2.85
N LEU A 213 31.11 -19.11 2.20
CA LEU A 213 32.36 -18.96 1.43
C LEU A 213 33.60 -19.05 2.30
N ARG A 214 33.60 -18.46 3.49
CA ARG A 214 34.71 -18.56 4.46
C ARG A 214 34.95 -20.02 4.85
N ASP A 215 33.88 -20.75 5.17
CA ASP A 215 33.99 -22.13 5.63
C ASP A 215 34.39 -23.06 4.49
N ALA A 216 33.86 -22.85 3.28
CA ALA A 216 34.26 -23.57 2.05
C ALA A 216 35.74 -23.37 1.68
N THR A 217 36.30 -22.18 1.96
CA THR A 217 37.67 -21.82 1.57
C THR A 217 38.71 -22.24 2.62
N ASN A 218 38.33 -22.50 3.87
CA ASN A 218 39.26 -22.90 4.92
C ASN A 218 39.92 -24.27 4.66
N THR A 219 39.16 -25.29 4.26
CA THR A 219 39.68 -26.64 3.99
C THR A 219 40.70 -26.71 2.83
N PRO A 220 40.43 -26.12 1.63
CA PRO A 220 41.41 -26.09 0.56
C PRO A 220 42.61 -25.21 0.90
N LEU A 221 42.44 -24.12 1.67
CA LEU A 221 43.56 -23.30 2.14
C LEU A 221 44.50 -24.11 3.04
N GLN A 222 43.96 -24.88 4.00
CA GLN A 222 44.76 -25.79 4.84
C GLN A 222 45.49 -26.85 4.01
N SER A 223 44.83 -27.39 2.98
CA SER A 223 45.45 -28.36 2.06
C SER A 223 46.60 -27.73 1.26
N LEU A 224 46.46 -26.49 0.80
CA LEU A 224 47.52 -25.74 0.11
C LEU A 224 48.69 -25.39 1.04
N GLU A 225 48.42 -25.02 2.29
CA GLU A 225 49.44 -24.76 3.31
C GLU A 225 50.26 -26.03 3.61
N LEU A 226 49.58 -27.18 3.77
CA LEU A 226 50.24 -28.49 3.93
C LEU A 226 51.05 -28.87 2.69
N GLY A 227 50.49 -28.71 1.49
CA GLY A 227 51.19 -28.99 0.23
C GLY A 227 52.45 -28.14 0.05
N LEU A 228 52.38 -26.84 0.39
CA LEU A 228 53.52 -25.94 0.33
C LEU A 228 54.62 -26.36 1.32
N SER A 229 54.26 -26.76 2.55
CA SER A 229 55.22 -27.22 3.56
C SER A 229 55.98 -28.48 3.09
N LEU A 230 55.30 -29.41 2.40
CA LEU A 230 55.91 -30.62 1.84
C LEU A 230 56.82 -30.32 0.64
N LEU A 231 56.45 -29.35 -0.21
CA LEU A 231 57.25 -28.88 -1.33
C LEU A 231 58.54 -28.17 -0.87
N GLN A 232 58.45 -27.32 0.17
CA GLN A 232 59.62 -26.68 0.79
C GLN A 232 60.65 -27.69 1.30
N GLN A 233 60.21 -28.84 1.81
CA GLN A 233 61.11 -29.90 2.28
C GLN A 233 61.75 -30.72 1.15
N ARG A 234 61.08 -30.87 0.00
CA ARG A 234 61.53 -31.73 -1.10
C ARG A 234 62.37 -31.03 -2.16
N VAL A 235 62.12 -29.74 -2.42
CA VAL A 235 62.79 -29.00 -3.49
C VAL A 235 63.23 -27.60 -2.99
N PRO A 236 64.27 -27.54 -2.13
CA PRO A 236 64.71 -26.28 -1.55
C PRO A 236 65.36 -25.31 -2.56
N GLU A 237 65.76 -25.81 -3.73
CA GLU A 237 66.45 -25.03 -4.77
C GLU A 237 65.53 -24.01 -5.47
N GLU A 238 64.20 -24.20 -5.43
CA GLU A 238 63.20 -23.29 -6.02
C GLU A 238 62.60 -22.28 -5.02
N ALA A 239 63.44 -21.71 -4.15
CA ALA A 239 63.01 -20.80 -3.08
C ALA A 239 62.18 -19.59 -3.56
N ALA A 240 62.45 -19.05 -4.76
CA ALA A 240 61.73 -17.90 -5.31
C ALA A 240 60.26 -18.22 -5.68
N LEU A 241 60.00 -19.42 -6.18
CA LEU A 241 58.65 -19.85 -6.60
C LEU A 241 57.82 -20.21 -5.36
N LEU A 242 58.43 -20.87 -4.38
CA LEU A 242 57.83 -21.17 -3.07
C LEU A 242 57.42 -19.89 -2.31
N ALA A 243 58.28 -18.87 -2.30
CA ALA A 243 57.98 -17.56 -1.69
C ALA A 243 56.84 -16.80 -2.41
N THR A 244 56.57 -17.12 -3.68
CA THR A 244 55.46 -16.54 -4.43
C THR A 244 54.14 -17.23 -4.07
N LEU A 245 54.15 -18.55 -3.93
CA LEU A 245 53.00 -19.34 -3.46
C LEU A 245 52.61 -18.96 -2.03
N GLU A 246 53.59 -18.79 -1.14
CA GLU A 246 53.35 -18.36 0.25
C GLU A 246 52.64 -17.00 0.32
N ARG A 247 53.08 -16.03 -0.49
CA ARG A 247 52.43 -14.72 -0.59
C ARG A 247 51.00 -14.81 -1.13
N ALA A 248 50.72 -15.73 -2.05
CA ALA A 248 49.37 -15.96 -2.58
C ALA A 248 48.44 -16.57 -1.51
N ILE A 249 48.92 -17.55 -0.75
CA ILE A 249 48.20 -18.15 0.39
C ILE A 249 47.93 -17.09 1.48
N ALA A 250 48.91 -16.26 1.82
CA ALA A 250 48.73 -15.18 2.79
C ALA A 250 47.66 -14.16 2.35
N LYS A 251 47.59 -13.83 1.06
CA LYS A 251 46.53 -12.99 0.49
C LYS A 251 45.17 -13.65 0.59
N LEU A 252 45.06 -14.94 0.28
CA LEU A 252 43.81 -15.71 0.43
C LEU A 252 43.35 -15.70 1.89
N ARG A 253 44.24 -15.97 2.85
CA ARG A 253 43.95 -15.92 4.29
C ARG A 253 43.44 -14.56 4.76
N THR A 254 44.03 -13.48 4.23
CA THR A 254 43.59 -12.11 4.53
C THR A 254 42.18 -11.86 3.98
N LEU A 255 41.84 -12.39 2.80
CA LEU A 255 40.51 -12.33 2.23
C LEU A 255 39.50 -13.07 3.12
N THR A 256 39.82 -14.29 3.56
CA THR A 256 38.97 -15.09 4.45
C THR A 256 38.72 -14.41 5.79
N GLN A 257 39.74 -13.77 6.37
CA GLN A 257 39.58 -12.99 7.60
C GLN A 257 38.66 -11.78 7.42
N ARG A 258 38.71 -11.09 6.27
CA ARG A 258 37.80 -9.97 6.00
C ARG A 258 36.34 -10.41 5.86
N MET A 259 36.10 -11.63 5.38
CA MET A 259 34.75 -12.20 5.31
C MET A 259 34.15 -12.47 6.71
N ALA A 260 34.98 -12.65 7.74
CA ALA A 260 34.53 -12.83 9.12
C ALA A 260 33.93 -11.56 9.76
N VAL A 261 34.07 -10.38 9.14
CA VAL A 261 33.43 -9.14 9.62
C VAL A 261 31.89 -9.23 9.57
N ALA A 262 31.34 -10.17 8.80
CA ALA A 262 29.90 -10.40 8.68
C ALA A 262 29.28 -11.27 9.79
N ASP A 263 30.08 -11.90 10.67
CA ASP A 263 29.60 -12.77 11.76
C ASP A 263 28.58 -12.11 12.71
N PRO A 264 28.77 -10.85 13.14
CA PRO A 264 27.86 -10.19 14.09
C PRO A 264 26.49 -9.84 13.51
N LEU A 265 26.30 -9.94 12.18
CA LEU A 265 25.04 -9.62 11.51
C LEU A 265 24.06 -10.80 11.53
N LEU A 266 24.47 -11.96 12.05
CA LEU A 266 23.65 -13.16 12.09
C LEU A 266 23.15 -13.42 13.51
N ASP A 267 21.85 -13.62 13.63
CA ASP A 267 21.20 -13.95 14.88
C ASP A 267 21.19 -15.48 15.05
N TRP A 268 22.25 -16.00 15.65
CA TRP A 268 22.49 -17.44 15.82
C TRP A 268 21.50 -18.13 16.76
N GLU A 269 20.74 -17.39 17.58
CA GLU A 269 19.79 -17.96 18.54
C GLU A 269 18.52 -18.53 17.88
N THR A 270 18.20 -18.15 16.64
CA THR A 270 16.91 -18.53 16.00
C THR A 270 17.04 -19.59 14.90
N GLN A 271 18.24 -19.86 14.38
CA GLN A 271 18.45 -20.75 13.23
C GLN A 271 19.60 -21.74 13.48
N SER A 272 19.32 -22.76 14.29
CA SER A 272 20.19 -23.91 14.50
C SER A 272 20.06 -24.96 13.38
N GLU A 273 20.14 -24.55 12.11
CA GLU A 273 20.29 -25.48 10.99
C GLU A 273 21.75 -25.52 10.55
N SER A 274 22.35 -26.70 10.63
CA SER A 274 23.66 -27.01 10.06
C SER A 274 23.70 -26.55 8.60
N PHE A 275 24.44 -25.48 8.31
CA PHE A 275 24.62 -24.97 6.96
C PHE A 275 25.45 -25.95 6.14
N ASP A 276 24.77 -26.76 5.32
CA ASP A 276 25.44 -27.53 4.27
C ASP A 276 25.88 -26.58 3.14
N VAL A 277 27.18 -26.35 3.07
CA VAL A 277 27.86 -25.46 2.13
C VAL A 277 27.48 -25.78 0.68
N ASP A 278 27.41 -27.07 0.34
CA ASP A 278 27.11 -27.52 -1.02
C ASP A 278 25.66 -27.23 -1.41
N THR A 279 24.74 -27.36 -0.45
CA THR A 279 23.32 -27.05 -0.65
C THR A 279 23.10 -25.55 -0.87
N VAL A 280 23.78 -24.69 -0.10
CA VAL A 280 23.69 -23.23 -0.26
C VAL A 280 24.30 -22.78 -1.58
N LEU A 281 25.49 -23.28 -1.94
CA LEU A 281 26.16 -22.95 -3.21
C LEU A 281 25.35 -23.40 -4.42
N ARG A 282 24.79 -24.62 -4.42
CA ARG A 282 23.87 -25.07 -5.50
C ARG A 282 22.65 -24.17 -5.62
N SER A 283 22.02 -23.80 -4.51
CA SER A 283 20.84 -22.94 -4.53
C SER A 283 21.13 -21.56 -5.13
N LEU A 284 22.34 -21.03 -4.88
CA LEU A 284 22.83 -19.80 -5.46
C LEU A 284 23.06 -19.92 -6.96
N GLU A 285 23.76 -20.96 -7.41
CA GLU A 285 24.01 -21.21 -8.84
C GLU A 285 22.68 -21.33 -9.60
N GLU A 286 21.72 -22.08 -9.07
CA GLU A 286 20.37 -22.22 -9.64
C GLU A 286 19.59 -20.89 -9.64
N SER A 287 19.75 -20.04 -8.62
CA SER A 287 19.13 -18.71 -8.58
C SER A 287 19.74 -17.77 -9.60
N LEU A 288 21.07 -17.76 -9.70
CA LEU A 288 21.84 -16.89 -10.59
C LEU A 288 21.62 -17.27 -12.06
N ALA A 289 21.55 -18.58 -12.36
CA ALA A 289 21.16 -19.09 -13.68
C ALA A 289 19.76 -18.63 -14.08
N ARG A 290 18.78 -18.67 -13.16
CA ARG A 290 17.40 -18.20 -13.40
C ARG A 290 17.34 -16.70 -13.66
N GLU A 291 18.07 -15.89 -12.91
CA GLU A 291 18.08 -14.43 -13.07
C GLU A 291 18.79 -14.00 -14.36
N LEU A 292 19.90 -14.67 -14.73
CA LEU A 292 20.56 -14.46 -16.01
C LEU A 292 19.65 -14.83 -17.20
N ALA A 293 18.83 -15.86 -17.06
CA ALA A 293 17.85 -16.22 -18.08
C ALA A 293 16.74 -15.16 -18.22
N ARG A 294 16.26 -14.59 -17.12
CA ARG A 294 15.27 -13.50 -17.12
C ARG A 294 15.79 -12.22 -17.77
N ARG A 295 17.05 -11.85 -17.54
CA ARG A 295 17.66 -10.62 -18.11
C ARG A 295 17.99 -10.73 -19.60
N ARG A 296 18.00 -11.94 -20.16
CA ARG A 296 18.22 -12.19 -21.60
C ARG A 296 16.91 -12.17 -22.42
N GLN A 297 15.75 -12.19 -21.76
CA GLN A 297 14.42 -12.07 -22.37
C GLN A 297 13.93 -10.63 -22.33
#